data_AF-A0A6C0CPN5-F1
#
_entry.id   AF-A0A6C0CPN5-F1
#
_cell.length_a   1.000
_cell.length_b   1.000
_cell.length_c   1.000
_cell.angle_alpha   90.00
_cell.angle_beta   90.00
_cell.angle_gamma   90.00
#
_symmetry.space_group_name_H-M   'P 1'
#
loop_
_entity.id
_entity.type
_entity.pdbx_description
1 polymer ?
#
loop_
_entity_poly.entity_id
_entity_poly.type
_entity_poly.pdbx_seq_one_letter_code
_entity_poly.pdbx_strand_id
1 'polypeptide(L)'
;MHVIYKNYIFIYNYRTVAIMNTVRPQMFQKKCTKIPRPIIRDLKKIHELSSKKSWEYAGAVKCKIGPTSVKFEKPSFVTSRDRRRVNLEEINTVWPSLIAYHTHPHILAVPLKNSVNKGIFATLPSNADFEVCILGFPQMQNNIICDSYGYYIIDMIDAAERNKSPLPAGAKRTMIDFRQRPEIQKCVFSESGLEYYKTTLKEWKRFINKELNAYFRKVMGITIRYYSYDDEPPYICFDIDQIINTK
;
A
#
# COMPACT_ATOMS: atom_id res chain seq x y z
N MET A 1 -13.68 24.58 -5.91
CA MET A 1 -13.90 23.72 -4.73
C MET A 1 -12.55 23.41 -4.09
N HIS A 2 -12.26 23.96 -2.91
CA HIS A 2 -11.07 23.59 -2.14
C HIS A 2 -11.27 22.18 -1.59
N VAL A 3 -10.67 21.18 -2.26
CA VAL A 3 -10.52 19.84 -1.70
C VAL A 3 -9.52 19.96 -0.56
N ILE A 4 -10.01 19.87 0.67
CA ILE A 4 -9.20 19.90 1.89
C ILE A 4 -8.33 18.64 1.87
N TYR A 5 -7.06 18.80 1.47
CA TYR A 5 -6.04 17.76 1.62
C TYR A 5 -5.83 17.51 3.11
N LYS A 6 -6.48 16.47 3.64
CA LYS A 6 -6.35 16.17 5.05
C LYS A 6 -4.96 15.60 5.32
N ASN A 7 -4.14 16.41 5.99
CA ASN A 7 -2.96 15.99 6.70
C ASN A 7 -3.40 15.12 7.88
N TYR A 8 -3.34 13.80 7.72
CA TYR A 8 -3.42 12.89 8.84
C TYR A 8 -2.00 12.45 9.16
N ILE A 9 -1.45 13.08 10.20
CA ILE A 9 -0.17 12.70 10.79
C ILE A 9 -0.46 11.43 11.60
N PHE A 10 0.01 10.28 11.11
CA PHE A 10 0.22 9.15 12.00
C PHE A 10 1.44 9.51 12.83
N ILE A 11 1.23 9.93 14.08
CA ILE A 11 2.33 10.03 15.04
C ILE A 11 2.68 8.60 15.42
N TYR A 12 3.40 7.91 14.55
CA TYR A 12 4.17 6.77 14.99
C TYR A 12 5.27 7.31 15.90
N ASN A 13 5.27 6.86 17.15
CA ASN A 13 6.36 7.16 18.07
C ASN A 13 7.55 6.23 17.72
N TYR A 14 8.15 6.40 16.54
CA TYR A 14 9.41 5.72 16.13
C TYR A 14 10.64 6.33 16.83
N ARG A 15 10.46 7.09 17.91
CA ARG A 15 11.53 7.82 18.63
C ARG A 15 12.61 6.94 19.24
N THR A 16 12.55 5.62 19.10
CA THR A 16 13.54 4.70 19.68
C THR A 16 14.21 3.78 18.65
N VAL A 17 14.09 4.03 17.34
CA VAL A 17 14.91 3.33 16.32
C VAL A 17 15.59 4.33 15.39
N ALA A 18 16.19 5.35 15.98
CA ALA A 18 17.05 6.28 15.26
C ALA A 18 18.36 6.46 16.04
N ILE A 19 19.13 5.38 16.19
CA ILE A 19 20.59 5.39 16.32
C ILE A 19 21.05 3.98 15.89
N MET A 20 21.68 3.89 14.73
CA MET A 20 22.91 3.12 14.49
C MET A 20 23.39 3.47 13.07
N ASN A 21 23.96 4.67 12.94
CA ASN A 21 25.00 4.89 11.95
C ASN A 21 26.19 4.04 12.37
N THR A 22 26.35 2.88 11.78
CA THR A 22 27.59 2.11 11.86
C THR A 22 27.76 1.33 10.56
N VAL A 23 28.85 1.64 9.86
CA VAL A 23 29.28 1.05 8.60
C VAL A 23 29.23 -0.48 8.68
N ARG A 24 28.42 -1.12 7.84
CA ARG A 24 28.61 -2.53 7.45
C ARG A 24 28.59 -2.61 5.92
N PRO A 25 29.45 -3.41 5.29
CA PRO A 25 29.22 -3.85 3.93
C PRO A 25 28.07 -4.87 3.97
N GLN A 26 26.83 -4.40 4.11
CA GLN A 26 25.62 -5.24 4.03
C GLN A 26 25.25 -5.41 2.55
N MET A 27 25.28 -6.65 2.08
CA MET A 27 25.20 -6.99 0.66
C MET A 27 23.75 -7.25 0.25
N PHE A 28 22.93 -6.20 0.06
CA PHE A 28 21.51 -6.27 -0.33
C PHE A 28 21.17 -7.54 -1.13
N GLN A 29 20.48 -8.47 -0.48
CA GLN A 29 20.07 -9.72 -1.08
C GLN A 29 18.56 -9.70 -1.34
N LYS A 30 18.22 -9.67 -2.63
CA LYS A 30 16.82 -9.65 -3.07
C LYS A 30 16.28 -11.05 -3.27
N LYS A 31 15.13 -11.33 -2.66
CA LYS A 31 14.33 -12.52 -2.97
C LYS A 31 12.94 -12.14 -3.40
N CYS A 32 12.57 -12.52 -4.62
CA CYS A 32 11.22 -12.31 -5.15
C CYS A 32 10.45 -13.62 -5.25
N THR A 33 9.16 -13.57 -4.98
CA THR A 33 8.26 -14.71 -5.10
C THR A 33 6.90 -14.25 -5.60
N LYS A 34 6.18 -15.12 -6.31
CA LYS A 34 4.84 -14.79 -6.79
C LYS A 34 3.84 -14.92 -5.66
N ILE A 35 2.98 -13.91 -5.47
CA ILE A 35 1.91 -14.00 -4.48
C ILE A 35 0.93 -15.11 -4.90
N PRO A 36 0.61 -16.08 -4.05
CA PRO A 36 -0.35 -17.12 -4.41
C PRO A 36 -1.75 -16.51 -4.68
N ARG A 37 -2.42 -16.95 -5.75
CA ARG A 37 -3.80 -16.53 -6.07
C ARG A 37 -4.78 -16.66 -4.88
N PRO A 38 -4.70 -17.71 -4.02
CA PRO A 38 -5.54 -17.78 -2.81
C PRO A 38 -5.37 -16.60 -1.85
N ILE A 39 -4.16 -16.05 -1.71
CA ILE A 39 -3.90 -14.87 -0.87
C ILE A 39 -4.61 -13.64 -1.45
N ILE A 40 -4.50 -13.42 -2.76
CA ILE A 40 -5.21 -12.32 -3.44
C ILE A 40 -6.73 -12.45 -3.28
N ARG A 41 -7.25 -13.69 -3.37
CA ARG A 41 -8.68 -13.97 -3.17
C ARG A 41 -9.11 -13.67 -1.73
N ASP A 42 -8.32 -14.02 -0.73
CA ASP A 42 -8.64 -13.74 0.67
C ASP A 42 -8.57 -12.24 0.98
N LEU A 43 -7.58 -11.52 0.44
CA LEU A 43 -7.52 -10.06 0.52
C LEU A 43 -8.76 -9.40 -0.10
N LYS A 44 -9.21 -9.87 -1.28
CA LYS A 44 -10.45 -9.41 -1.91
C LYS A 44 -11.66 -9.62 -1.01
N LYS A 45 -11.82 -10.79 -0.39
CA LYS A 45 -12.93 -11.08 0.54
C LYS A 45 -12.92 -10.16 1.75
N ILE A 46 -11.75 -9.83 2.28
CA ILE A 46 -11.60 -8.89 3.40
C ILE A 46 -11.99 -7.48 2.98
N HIS A 47 -11.61 -7.05 1.77
CA HIS A 47 -12.10 -5.80 1.18
C HIS A 47 -13.63 -5.80 0.96
N GLU A 48 -14.23 -6.90 0.48
CA GLU A 48 -15.68 -7.01 0.31
C GLU A 48 -16.42 -6.89 1.65
N LEU A 49 -15.88 -7.49 2.71
CA LEU A 49 -16.38 -7.32 4.08
C LEU A 49 -16.23 -5.87 4.55
N SER A 50 -15.06 -5.27 4.35
CA SER A 50 -14.75 -3.86 4.62
C SER A 50 -15.78 -2.92 4.00
N SER A 51 -16.06 -3.11 2.71
CA SER A 51 -17.06 -2.35 1.98
C SER A 51 -18.46 -2.57 2.53
N LYS A 52 -18.88 -3.83 2.74
CA LYS A 52 -20.20 -4.19 3.30
C LYS A 52 -20.44 -3.55 4.66
N LYS A 53 -19.41 -3.46 5.50
CA LYS A 53 -19.49 -2.88 6.85
C LYS A 53 -19.19 -1.38 6.89
N SER A 54 -18.64 -0.82 5.80
CA SER A 54 -18.09 0.53 5.76
C SER A 54 -17.03 0.77 6.84
N TRP A 55 -16.17 -0.22 7.08
CA TRP A 55 -15.07 -0.15 8.05
C TRP A 55 -13.75 -0.45 7.37
N GLU A 56 -12.71 0.26 7.76
CA GLU A 56 -11.36 -0.09 7.38
C GLU A 56 -10.87 -1.29 8.20
N TYR A 57 -10.21 -2.22 7.51
CA TYR A 57 -9.54 -3.38 8.09
C TYR A 57 -8.05 -3.27 7.77
N ALA A 58 -7.22 -3.66 8.74
CA ALA A 58 -5.77 -3.76 8.58
C ALA A 58 -5.29 -5.13 9.03
N GLY A 59 -4.11 -5.54 8.57
CA GLY A 59 -3.66 -6.90 8.78
C GLY A 59 -2.25 -7.19 8.29
N ALA A 60 -1.86 -8.46 8.40
CA ALA A 60 -0.58 -8.96 7.94
C ALA A 60 -0.77 -10.22 7.08
N VAL A 61 0.04 -10.35 6.04
CA VAL A 61 0.21 -11.61 5.31
C VAL A 61 1.53 -12.22 5.76
N LYS A 62 1.49 -13.05 6.80
CA LYS A 62 2.70 -13.71 7.32
C LYS A 62 3.29 -14.61 6.24
N CYS A 63 4.62 -14.64 6.16
CA CYS A 63 5.33 -15.54 5.27
C CYS A 63 6.58 -16.11 5.94
N LYS A 64 6.92 -17.35 5.58
CA LYS A 64 8.17 -18.02 5.96
C LYS A 64 9.08 -18.07 4.76
N ILE A 65 10.20 -17.35 4.83
CA ILE A 65 11.20 -17.31 3.78
C ILE A 65 12.22 -18.43 4.04
N GLY A 66 12.19 -19.47 3.21
CA GLY A 66 13.17 -20.55 3.22
C GLY A 66 14.24 -20.35 2.13
N PRO A 67 15.23 -21.26 2.01
CA PRO A 67 16.31 -21.15 1.02
C PRO A 67 15.81 -21.13 -0.43
N THR A 68 14.83 -21.97 -0.75
CA THR A 68 14.32 -22.16 -2.13
C THR A 68 12.89 -21.68 -2.35
N SER A 69 12.12 -21.44 -1.28
CA SER A 69 10.70 -21.08 -1.39
C SER A 69 10.28 -20.06 -0.34
N VAL A 70 9.17 -19.37 -0.61
CA VAL A 70 8.46 -18.52 0.36
C VAL A 70 7.08 -19.13 0.56
N LYS A 71 6.73 -19.45 1.81
CA LYS A 71 5.42 -20.01 2.17
C LYS A 71 4.57 -18.91 2.78
N PHE A 72 3.42 -18.64 2.19
CA PHE A 72 2.46 -17.64 2.67
C PHE A 72 1.44 -18.28 3.59
N GLU A 73 1.10 -17.58 4.66
CA GLU A 73 0.00 -17.91 5.54
C GLU A 73 -1.24 -17.08 5.18
N LYS A 74 -2.40 -17.48 5.69
CA LYS A 74 -3.65 -16.76 5.47
C LYS A 74 -3.57 -15.34 6.05
N PRO A 75 -4.08 -14.30 5.38
CA PRO A 75 -4.12 -12.95 5.93
C PRO A 75 -4.90 -12.89 7.25
N SER A 76 -4.31 -12.27 8.28
CA SER A 76 -5.00 -11.90 9.52
C SER A 76 -5.59 -10.49 9.40
N PHE A 77 -6.66 -10.17 10.11
CA PHE A 77 -7.24 -8.82 10.08
C PHE A 77 -7.72 -8.35 11.46
N VAL A 78 -7.69 -7.04 11.66
CA VAL A 78 -8.25 -6.28 12.79
C VAL A 78 -9.01 -5.06 12.28
N THR A 79 -9.88 -4.48 13.10
CA THR A 79 -10.61 -3.25 12.78
C THR A 79 -11.08 -2.53 14.05
N SER A 80 -11.03 -1.20 14.05
CA SER A 80 -11.66 -0.37 15.08
C SER A 80 -13.08 0.08 14.70
N ARG A 81 -13.67 -0.51 13.65
CA ARG A 81 -15.01 -0.18 13.13
C ARG A 81 -15.17 1.28 12.69
N ASP A 82 -14.06 1.94 12.35
CA ASP A 82 -14.04 3.26 11.73
C ASP A 82 -13.84 3.08 10.22
N ARG A 83 -14.55 3.86 9.40
CA ARG A 83 -14.45 3.84 7.93
C ARG A 83 -13.10 4.36 7.44
N ARG A 84 -12.44 5.20 8.23
CA ARG A 84 -11.32 6.04 7.78
C ARG A 84 -9.95 5.56 8.26
N ARG A 85 -9.91 4.59 9.16
CA ARG A 85 -8.69 4.09 9.79
C ARG A 85 -8.96 2.85 10.64
N VAL A 86 -7.87 2.15 10.94
CA VAL A 86 -7.76 1.31 12.14
C VAL A 86 -7.00 2.08 13.23
N ASN A 87 -7.55 2.14 14.44
CA ASN A 87 -6.90 2.82 15.57
C ASN A 87 -5.59 2.13 15.99
N LEU A 88 -4.72 2.87 16.68
CA LEU A 88 -3.37 2.42 17.06
C LEU A 88 -3.38 1.15 17.92
N GLU A 89 -4.30 1.03 18.87
CA GLU A 89 -4.41 -0.14 19.74
C GLU A 89 -4.58 -1.43 18.93
N GLU A 90 -5.49 -1.42 17.96
CA GLU A 90 -5.78 -2.58 17.10
C GLU A 90 -4.64 -2.82 16.11
N ILE A 91 -4.16 -1.78 15.41
CA ILE A 91 -3.18 -1.95 14.31
C ILE A 91 -1.82 -2.44 14.81
N ASN A 92 -1.40 -2.06 16.04
CA ASN A 92 -0.14 -2.48 16.63
C ASN A 92 -0.08 -3.98 16.94
N THR A 93 -1.22 -4.69 16.92
CA THR A 93 -1.25 -6.15 17.07
C THR A 93 -0.84 -6.89 15.80
N VAL A 94 -0.86 -6.22 14.65
CA VAL A 94 -0.57 -6.81 13.33
C VAL A 94 0.55 -6.09 12.58
N TRP A 95 0.84 -4.83 12.91
CA TRP A 95 1.89 -4.01 12.29
C TRP A 95 2.98 -3.64 13.32
N PRO A 96 4.25 -3.52 12.90
CA PRO A 96 4.76 -3.76 11.55
C PRO A 96 4.86 -5.26 11.23
N SER A 97 4.77 -5.60 9.94
CA SER A 97 5.04 -6.95 9.43
C SER A 97 5.64 -6.86 8.03
N LEU A 98 6.39 -7.89 7.60
CA LEU A 98 7.08 -7.90 6.29
C LEU A 98 6.14 -7.56 5.12
N ILE A 99 4.90 -8.06 5.19
CA ILE A 99 3.80 -7.75 4.28
C ILE A 99 2.61 -7.29 5.11
N ALA A 100 2.50 -5.99 5.29
CA ALA A 100 1.34 -5.35 5.86
C ALA A 100 0.28 -5.13 4.79
N TYR A 101 -0.99 -5.02 5.22
CA TYR A 101 -2.05 -4.57 4.32
C TYR A 101 -3.17 -3.86 5.07
N HIS A 102 -3.91 -3.01 4.35
CA HIS A 102 -5.19 -2.47 4.81
C HIS A 102 -6.19 -2.35 3.65
N THR A 103 -7.43 -2.01 3.97
CA THR A 103 -8.53 -1.89 2.99
C THR A 103 -8.99 -0.45 2.87
N HIS A 104 -9.30 0.02 1.67
CA HIS A 104 -10.06 1.24 1.46
C HIS A 104 -11.53 0.87 1.16
N PRO A 105 -12.49 1.16 2.07
CA PRO A 105 -13.88 0.75 1.87
C PRO A 105 -14.55 1.44 0.66
N HIS A 106 -15.25 0.64 -0.16
CA HIS A 106 -16.03 1.13 -1.30
C HIS A 106 -17.24 1.99 -0.88
N ILE A 107 -17.72 2.82 -1.81
CA ILE A 107 -18.99 3.53 -1.68
C ILE A 107 -20.14 2.54 -1.99
N LEU A 108 -20.92 2.17 -0.97
CA LEU A 108 -22.00 1.17 -1.08
C LEU A 108 -23.10 1.46 -2.12
N ALA A 109 -23.21 2.69 -2.63
CA ALA A 109 -24.30 3.12 -3.51
C ALA A 109 -24.20 2.63 -4.97
N VAL A 110 -23.14 1.91 -5.37
CA VAL A 110 -22.88 1.61 -6.79
C VAL A 110 -22.73 0.12 -7.03
N PRO A 111 -23.56 -0.50 -7.90
CA PRO A 111 -23.42 -1.92 -8.24
C PRO A 111 -22.11 -2.22 -8.97
N LEU A 112 -21.28 -3.06 -8.36
CA LEU A 112 -20.13 -3.73 -8.97
C LEU A 112 -20.62 -4.62 -10.13
N LYS A 113 -20.55 -4.14 -11.38
CA LYS A 113 -20.58 -5.02 -12.56
C LYS A 113 -19.27 -4.84 -13.30
N ASN A 114 -18.53 -5.93 -13.50
CA ASN A 114 -17.21 -5.92 -14.11
C ASN A 114 -17.30 -5.71 -15.62
N SER A 115 -16.77 -4.60 -16.12
CA SER A 115 -16.38 -4.42 -17.51
C SER A 115 -15.21 -3.42 -17.55
N VAL A 116 -14.20 -3.70 -18.37
CA VAL A 116 -12.93 -2.92 -18.43
C VAL A 116 -13.18 -1.45 -18.82
N ASN A 117 -14.27 -1.18 -19.54
CA ASN A 117 -14.68 0.15 -19.97
C ASN A 117 -15.80 0.75 -19.11
N LYS A 118 -16.25 0.04 -18.06
CA LYS A 118 -17.24 0.60 -17.13
C LYS A 118 -16.54 1.54 -16.16
N GLY A 119 -17.20 2.65 -15.85
CA GLY A 119 -16.74 3.56 -14.81
C GLY A 119 -16.58 2.81 -13.48
N ILE A 120 -15.40 2.94 -12.88
CA ILE A 120 -15.08 2.46 -11.53
C ILE A 120 -14.92 3.65 -10.59
N PHE A 121 -15.02 3.35 -9.30
CA PHE A 121 -14.57 4.24 -8.24
C PHE A 121 -13.33 3.63 -7.60
N ALA A 122 -12.27 4.41 -7.53
CA ALA A 122 -11.01 4.03 -6.93
C ALA A 122 -10.59 5.07 -5.87
N THR A 123 -9.64 4.68 -5.04
CA THR A 123 -9.07 5.51 -3.97
C THR A 123 -7.58 5.63 -4.18
N LEU A 124 -6.96 6.77 -3.87
CA LEU A 124 -5.50 6.86 -3.88
C LEU A 124 -4.93 6.52 -2.50
N PRO A 125 -3.73 5.95 -2.44
CA PRO A 125 -2.98 5.88 -1.19
C PRO A 125 -2.82 7.27 -0.57
N SER A 126 -3.02 7.33 0.73
CA SER A 126 -2.85 8.52 1.57
C SER A 126 -1.36 8.78 1.85
N ASN A 127 -1.04 9.96 2.41
CA ASN A 127 0.34 10.23 2.84
C ASN A 127 0.80 9.25 3.94
N ALA A 128 -0.13 8.84 4.81
CA ALA A 128 0.14 7.89 5.89
C ALA A 128 0.54 6.51 5.35
N ASP A 129 -0.06 6.10 4.23
CA ASP A 129 0.22 4.80 3.61
C ASP A 129 1.67 4.71 3.11
N PHE A 130 2.25 5.83 2.67
CA PHE A 130 3.67 5.91 2.35
C PHE A 130 4.54 6.09 3.59
N GLU A 131 4.10 6.89 4.55
CA GLU A 131 4.84 7.15 5.79
C GLU A 131 5.10 5.86 6.57
N VAL A 132 4.10 4.97 6.67
CA VAL A 132 4.28 3.68 7.34
C VAL A 132 5.27 2.78 6.60
N CYS A 133 5.29 2.76 5.26
CA CYS A 133 6.29 2.01 4.50
C CYS A 133 7.70 2.56 4.69
N ILE A 134 7.84 3.89 4.66
CA ILE A 134 9.15 4.55 4.75
C ILE A 134 9.74 4.37 6.16
N LEU A 135 8.95 4.64 7.19
CA LEU A 135 9.41 4.58 8.59
C LEU A 135 9.42 3.16 9.15
N GLY A 136 8.60 2.27 8.59
CA GLY A 136 8.52 0.88 9.00
C GLY A 136 9.60 -0.01 8.38
N PHE A 137 10.34 0.46 7.37
CA PHE A 137 11.43 -0.32 6.78
C PHE A 137 12.62 -0.45 7.77
N PRO A 138 13.24 -1.63 7.93
CA PRO A 138 13.02 -2.85 7.16
C PRO A 138 11.99 -3.85 7.71
N GLN A 139 11.36 -3.57 8.85
CA GLN A 139 10.37 -4.48 9.48
C GLN A 139 9.10 -4.64 8.63
N MET A 140 8.70 -3.58 7.92
CA MET A 140 7.69 -3.56 6.89
C MET A 140 8.34 -3.24 5.55
N GLN A 141 8.38 -4.24 4.66
CA GLN A 141 8.99 -4.07 3.34
C GLN A 141 7.96 -3.84 2.24
N ASN A 142 6.73 -4.33 2.45
CA ASN A 142 5.64 -4.24 1.52
C ASN A 142 4.35 -3.85 2.25
N ASN A 143 3.60 -2.91 1.67
CA ASN A 143 2.25 -2.57 2.10
C ASN A 143 1.27 -2.78 0.94
N ILE A 144 0.23 -3.58 1.18
CA ILE A 144 -0.83 -3.86 0.21
C ILE A 144 -2.07 -3.07 0.59
N ILE A 145 -2.64 -2.32 -0.35
CA ILE A 145 -3.86 -1.53 -0.09
C ILE A 145 -4.97 -2.11 -0.95
N CYS A 146 -5.93 -2.77 -0.31
CA CYS A 146 -7.03 -3.43 -0.99
C CYS A 146 -8.12 -2.41 -1.30
N ASP A 147 -8.47 -2.24 -2.58
CA ASP A 147 -9.50 -1.34 -3.07
C ASP A 147 -10.60 -2.15 -3.78
N SER A 148 -11.58 -1.45 -4.34
CA SER A 148 -12.83 -1.96 -4.89
C SER A 148 -12.65 -2.92 -6.06
N TYR A 149 -11.77 -2.57 -7.00
CA TYR A 149 -11.55 -3.31 -8.24
C TYR A 149 -10.14 -3.89 -8.37
N GLY A 150 -9.35 -3.80 -7.30
CA GLY A 150 -7.94 -4.14 -7.32
C GLY A 150 -7.24 -3.77 -6.03
N TYR A 151 -5.92 -3.76 -6.06
CA TYR A 151 -5.11 -3.47 -4.90
C TYR A 151 -3.79 -2.82 -5.31
N TYR A 152 -3.26 -2.00 -4.42
CA TYR A 152 -1.93 -1.42 -4.53
C TYR A 152 -0.90 -2.33 -3.87
N ILE A 153 0.32 -2.31 -4.37
CA ILE A 153 1.52 -2.77 -3.65
C ILE A 153 2.48 -1.59 -3.63
N ILE A 154 2.85 -1.17 -2.43
CA ILE A 154 3.88 -0.17 -2.16
C ILE A 154 5.07 -0.89 -1.51
N ASP A 155 6.27 -0.71 -2.04
CA ASP A 155 7.47 -1.34 -1.51
C ASP A 155 8.71 -0.43 -1.57
N MET A 156 9.68 -0.75 -0.70
CA MET A 156 10.93 0.00 -0.52
C MET A 156 12.14 -0.73 -1.10
N ILE A 157 11.93 -1.86 -1.80
CA ILE A 157 13.01 -2.77 -2.20
C ILE A 157 13.96 -2.10 -3.19
N ASP A 158 13.42 -1.37 -4.17
CA ASP A 158 14.19 -0.64 -5.18
C ASP A 158 14.86 0.63 -4.60
N ALA A 159 14.44 1.10 -3.42
CA ALA A 159 15.14 2.13 -2.66
C ALA A 159 16.37 1.52 -1.97
N ALA A 160 16.18 0.42 -1.24
CA ALA A 160 17.26 -0.31 -0.57
C ALA A 160 18.32 -0.80 -1.57
N GLU A 161 17.92 -1.42 -2.68
CA GLU A 161 18.81 -1.92 -3.75
C GLU A 161 19.74 -0.84 -4.32
N ARG A 162 19.27 0.41 -4.34
CA ARG A 162 20.01 1.56 -4.89
C ARG A 162 20.50 2.52 -3.82
N ASN A 163 20.51 2.10 -2.56
CA ASN A 163 20.94 2.90 -1.42
C ASN A 163 20.28 4.29 -1.35
N LYS A 164 18.96 4.34 -1.59
CA LYS A 164 18.14 5.54 -1.44
C LYS A 164 17.44 5.54 -0.09
N SER A 165 17.43 6.71 0.56
CA SER A 165 16.76 6.94 1.84
C SER A 165 15.60 7.92 1.67
N PRO A 166 14.43 7.46 1.19
CA PRO A 166 13.28 8.33 0.99
C PRO A 166 12.75 8.88 2.32
N LEU A 167 12.22 10.10 2.29
CA LEU A 167 11.65 10.77 3.46
C LEU A 167 10.12 10.94 3.28
N PRO A 168 9.31 10.84 4.35
CA PRO A 168 7.86 11.02 4.27
C PRO A 168 7.44 12.35 3.61
N ALA A 169 8.20 13.44 3.87
CA ALA A 169 7.97 14.74 3.26
C ALA A 169 8.08 14.72 1.73
N GLY A 170 9.01 13.92 1.17
CA GLY A 170 9.18 13.76 -0.28
C GLY A 170 8.01 13.01 -0.92
N ALA A 171 7.52 11.95 -0.25
CA ALA A 171 6.35 11.21 -0.69
C ALA A 171 5.09 12.08 -0.66
N LYS A 172 4.90 12.84 0.42
CA LYS A 172 3.82 13.82 0.57
C LYS A 172 3.81 14.84 -0.56
N ARG A 173 4.95 15.47 -0.85
CA ARG A 173 5.07 16.46 -1.95
C ARG A 173 4.70 15.83 -3.29
N THR A 174 5.25 14.65 -3.57
CA THR A 174 4.96 13.91 -4.80
C THR A 174 3.47 13.63 -4.97
N MET A 175 2.80 13.22 -3.90
CA MET A 175 1.37 12.95 -3.91
C MET A 175 0.52 14.22 -4.06
N ILE A 176 0.95 15.35 -3.51
CA ILE A 176 0.31 16.66 -3.74
C ILE A 176 0.42 17.04 -5.22
N ASP A 177 1.63 16.99 -5.77
CA ASP A 177 1.89 17.34 -7.18
C ASP A 177 1.11 16.42 -8.13
N PHE A 178 1.01 15.12 -7.83
CA PHE A 178 0.23 14.18 -8.62
C PHE A 178 -1.28 14.49 -8.58
N ARG A 179 -1.84 14.76 -7.40
CA ARG A 179 -3.27 15.10 -7.25
C ARG A 179 -3.64 16.43 -7.90
N GLN A 180 -2.68 17.34 -8.08
CA GLN A 180 -2.88 18.62 -8.77
C GLN A 180 -2.93 18.52 -10.30
N ARG A 181 -2.59 17.38 -10.89
CA ARG A 181 -2.60 17.23 -12.35
C ARG A 181 -4.03 17.37 -12.91
N PRO A 182 -4.23 18.10 -14.03
CA PRO A 182 -5.57 18.34 -14.59
C PRO A 182 -6.36 17.06 -14.87
N GLU A 183 -5.71 16.04 -15.45
CA GLU A 183 -6.31 14.72 -15.72
C GLU A 183 -6.74 13.98 -14.45
N ILE A 184 -6.06 14.18 -13.32
CA ILE A 184 -6.42 13.59 -12.03
C ILE A 184 -7.57 14.39 -11.38
N GLN A 185 -7.50 15.71 -11.41
CA GLN A 185 -8.55 16.59 -10.88
C GLN A 185 -9.89 16.44 -11.60
N LYS A 186 -9.89 16.10 -12.89
CA LYS A 186 -11.13 15.81 -13.63
C LYS A 186 -11.88 14.58 -13.13
N CYS A 187 -11.19 13.67 -12.45
CA CYS A 187 -11.76 12.40 -11.96
C CYS A 187 -12.14 12.45 -10.48
N VAL A 188 -11.68 13.43 -9.71
CA VAL A 188 -11.83 13.44 -8.24
C VAL A 188 -13.21 13.90 -7.80
N PHE A 189 -13.73 13.28 -6.75
CA PHE A 189 -14.92 13.74 -6.04
C PHE A 189 -14.83 13.34 -4.56
N SER A 190 -15.70 13.91 -3.74
CA SER A 190 -15.77 13.58 -2.32
C SER A 190 -17.10 12.91 -1.97
N GLU A 191 -17.03 11.86 -1.16
CA GLU A 191 -18.19 11.16 -0.62
C GLU A 191 -17.95 10.90 0.87
N SER A 192 -18.88 11.35 1.73
CA SER A 192 -18.74 11.26 3.20
C SER A 192 -17.42 11.83 3.76
N GLY A 193 -16.86 12.84 3.09
CA GLY A 193 -15.59 13.49 3.43
C GLY A 193 -14.34 12.66 3.12
N LEU A 194 -14.47 11.65 2.27
CA LEU A 194 -13.38 10.83 1.73
C LEU A 194 -13.16 11.15 0.24
N GLU A 195 -11.93 11.00 -0.23
CA GLU A 195 -11.51 11.25 -1.60
C GLU A 195 -11.70 10.00 -2.46
N TYR A 196 -12.37 10.15 -3.60
CA TYR A 196 -12.60 9.08 -4.57
C TYR A 196 -12.35 9.57 -6.00
N TYR A 197 -12.10 8.63 -6.90
CA TYR A 197 -11.81 8.90 -8.30
C TYR A 197 -12.74 8.10 -9.21
N LYS A 198 -13.49 8.80 -10.06
CA LYS A 198 -14.31 8.22 -11.12
C LYS A 198 -13.47 8.07 -12.39
N THR A 199 -13.22 6.84 -12.81
CA THR A 199 -12.29 6.53 -13.91
C THR A 199 -12.64 5.18 -14.54
N THR A 200 -11.76 4.63 -15.40
CA THR A 200 -11.81 3.24 -15.87
C THR A 200 -10.62 2.46 -15.32
N LEU A 201 -10.71 1.13 -15.26
CA LEU A 201 -9.57 0.29 -14.83
C LEU A 201 -8.32 0.51 -15.69
N LYS A 202 -8.50 0.72 -16.99
CA LYS A 202 -7.41 0.96 -17.95
C LYS A 202 -6.70 2.28 -17.64
N GLU A 203 -7.45 3.36 -17.47
CA GLU A 203 -6.87 4.68 -17.15
C GLU A 203 -6.25 4.69 -15.76
N TRP A 204 -6.90 4.08 -14.79
CA TRP A 204 -6.37 4.00 -13.44
C TRP A 204 -5.03 3.27 -13.38
N LYS A 205 -4.93 2.10 -14.04
CA LYS A 205 -3.64 1.41 -14.19
C LYS A 205 -2.59 2.25 -14.91
N ARG A 206 -2.97 3.05 -15.91
CA ARG A 206 -2.03 3.99 -16.57
C ARG A 206 -1.52 5.02 -15.57
N PHE A 207 -2.42 5.73 -14.90
CA PHE A 207 -2.09 6.77 -13.91
C PHE A 207 -1.19 6.24 -12.80
N ILE A 208 -1.50 5.07 -12.24
CA ILE A 208 -0.70 4.50 -11.15
C ILE A 208 0.60 3.88 -11.68
N ASN A 209 0.54 2.93 -12.60
CA ASN A 209 1.69 2.08 -12.95
C ASN A 209 2.68 2.75 -13.90
N LYS A 210 2.21 3.64 -14.78
CA LYS A 210 3.08 4.32 -15.77
C LYS A 210 3.50 5.70 -15.31
N GLU A 211 2.62 6.45 -14.66
CA GLU A 211 2.90 7.85 -14.34
C GLU A 211 3.37 8.02 -12.89
N LEU A 212 2.55 7.65 -11.91
CA LEU A 212 2.87 7.82 -10.49
C LEU A 212 4.09 6.99 -10.10
N ASN A 213 4.07 5.70 -10.44
CA ASN A 213 5.16 4.77 -10.17
C ASN A 213 6.49 5.21 -10.80
N ALA A 214 6.47 5.64 -12.07
CA ALA A 214 7.70 6.07 -12.74
C ALA A 214 8.36 7.25 -12.02
N TYR A 215 7.55 8.20 -11.53
CA TYR A 215 8.04 9.33 -10.77
C TYR A 215 8.55 8.91 -9.38
N PHE A 216 7.75 8.20 -8.59
CA PHE A 216 8.15 7.72 -7.25
C PHE A 216 9.43 6.90 -7.30
N ARG A 217 9.52 5.98 -8.25
CA ARG A 217 10.68 5.11 -8.45
C ARG A 217 11.92 5.92 -8.83
N LYS A 218 11.78 6.85 -9.78
CA LYS A 218 12.90 7.69 -10.25
C LYS A 218 13.43 8.59 -9.13
N VAL A 219 12.56 9.27 -8.39
CA VAL A 219 12.96 10.26 -7.39
C VAL A 219 13.35 9.57 -6.08
N MET A 220 12.45 8.79 -5.49
CA MET A 220 12.59 8.26 -4.13
C MET A 220 13.01 6.79 -4.08
N GLY A 221 12.78 6.05 -5.17
CA GLY A 221 12.99 4.61 -5.23
C GLY A 221 11.92 3.77 -4.57
N ILE A 222 10.83 4.40 -4.13
CA ILE A 222 9.61 3.72 -3.74
C ILE A 222 8.92 3.20 -5.00
N THR A 223 8.47 1.96 -4.97
CA THR A 223 7.62 1.40 -6.03
C THR A 223 6.17 1.47 -5.57
N ILE A 224 5.25 1.84 -6.46
CA ILE A 224 3.81 1.74 -6.25
C ILE A 224 3.17 1.13 -7.50
N ARG A 225 2.40 0.05 -7.35
CA ARG A 225 1.72 -0.60 -8.47
C ARG A 225 0.30 -0.96 -8.12
N TYR A 226 -0.61 -0.84 -9.07
CA TYR A 226 -2.01 -1.24 -8.97
C TYR A 226 -2.29 -2.45 -9.87
N TYR A 227 -2.93 -3.45 -9.30
CA TYR A 227 -3.35 -4.69 -9.96
C TYR A 227 -4.84 -4.90 -9.75
N SER A 228 -5.56 -5.37 -10.77
CA SER A 228 -6.93 -5.86 -10.59
C SER A 228 -6.90 -7.22 -9.90
N TYR A 229 -7.95 -7.58 -9.15
CA TYR A 229 -8.03 -8.91 -8.51
C TYR A 229 -8.01 -10.08 -9.51
N ASP A 230 -8.41 -9.81 -10.76
CA ASP A 230 -8.43 -10.79 -11.85
C ASP A 230 -7.12 -10.83 -12.64
N ASP A 231 -6.20 -9.86 -12.45
CA ASP A 231 -4.87 -9.90 -13.08
C ASP A 231 -4.05 -11.08 -12.58
N GLU A 232 -3.00 -11.47 -13.31
CA GLU A 232 -2.06 -12.46 -12.79
C GLU A 232 -1.34 -11.94 -11.54
N PRO A 233 -1.27 -12.70 -10.42
CA PRO A 233 -0.71 -12.17 -9.19
C PRO A 233 0.76 -11.78 -9.39
N PRO A 234 1.16 -10.62 -8.87
CA PRO A 234 2.50 -10.11 -9.10
C PRO A 234 3.53 -10.85 -8.26
N TYR A 235 4.79 -10.61 -8.59
CA TYR A 235 5.90 -10.90 -7.70
C TYR A 235 5.99 -9.83 -6.61
N ILE A 236 6.22 -10.29 -5.39
CA ILE A 236 6.60 -9.48 -4.23
C ILE A 236 8.05 -9.80 -3.88
N CYS A 237 8.81 -8.79 -3.49
CA CYS A 237 10.24 -8.93 -3.21
C CYS A 237 10.56 -8.56 -1.76
N PHE A 238 11.64 -9.14 -1.27
CA PHE A 238 12.17 -8.92 0.07
C PHE A 238 13.66 -8.66 -0.01
N ASP A 239 14.15 -7.76 0.83
CA ASP A 239 15.55 -7.68 1.25
C ASP A 239 15.73 -8.68 2.40
N ILE A 240 16.33 -9.83 2.09
CA ILE A 240 16.46 -10.93 3.05
C ILE A 240 17.62 -10.76 4.02
N ASP A 241 18.57 -9.87 3.77
CA ASP A 241 19.63 -9.56 4.73
C ASP A 241 19.05 -8.89 5.97
N GLN A 242 18.06 -8.02 5.78
CA GLN A 242 17.41 -7.32 6.88
C GLN A 242 16.52 -8.24 7.72
N ILE A 243 16.16 -9.41 7.20
CA ILE A 243 15.30 -10.40 7.86
C ILE A 243 16.12 -11.38 8.70
N ILE A 244 17.32 -11.75 8.22
CA ILE A 244 18.22 -12.66 8.93
C ILE A 244 18.87 -11.96 10.12
N ASN A 245 19.17 -10.66 10.00
CA ASN A 245 19.83 -9.85 11.04
C ASN A 245 18.90 -9.34 12.15
N THR A 246 17.60 -9.65 12.11
CA THR A 246 16.60 -9.25 13.12
C THR A 246 16.15 -10.40 14.04
N LYS A 247 16.77 -11.58 13.93
CA LYS A 247 16.65 -12.68 14.90
C LYS A 247 17.80 -12.63 15.91
#